data_AF-A0AAD4VZ77-F1
#
_entry.id   AF-A0AAD4VZ77-F1
#
_cell.length_a   1.000
_cell.length_b   1.000
_cell.length_c   1.000
_cell.angle_alpha   90.00
_cell.angle_beta   90.00
_cell.angle_gamma   90.00
#
_symmetry.space_group_name_H-M   'P 1'
#
loop_
_entity.id
_entity.type
_entity.pdbx_description
1 polymer ?
#
loop_
_entity_poly.entity_id
_entity_poly.type
_entity_poly.pdbx_seq_one_letter_code
_entity_poly.pdbx_strand_id
1 'polypeptide(L)'
;MEMIEKNETWELVDRPSDKPVIGVKWEYKTKLNLDGSIQKHKARLVVKGYAQQPGIDFNETFAPVARLDTIRTLIALAAQKGWKLYQLDVKSAFLNGVLKEEVYVDQPDGFMTTNYEDKVYKLKKALYGLKQAPRA
;
A
#
# COMPACT_ATOMS: atom_id res chain seq x y z
N MET A 1 8.31 -7.18 7.35
CA MET A 1 7.18 -8.11 7.54
C MET A 1 6.40 -7.78 8.80
N GLU A 2 7.08 -7.55 9.94
CA GLU A 2 6.45 -7.14 11.22
C GLU A 2 5.29 -6.14 11.11
N MET A 3 5.45 -5.05 10.35
CA MET A 3 4.38 -4.05 10.22
C MET A 3 3.16 -4.57 9.46
N ILE A 4 3.35 -5.46 8.48
CA ILE A 4 2.27 -6.06 7.69
C ILE A 4 1.51 -7.06 8.54
N GLU A 5 2.24 -7.89 9.29
CA GLU A 5 1.70 -8.88 10.23
C GLU A 5 0.97 -8.21 11.39
N LYS A 6 1.56 -7.19 12.02
CA LYS A 6 0.94 -6.42 13.10
C LYS A 6 -0.37 -5.75 12.67
N ASN A 7 -0.47 -5.36 11.40
CA ASN A 7 -1.70 -4.77 10.85
C ASN A 7 -2.68 -5.81 10.33
N GLU A 8 -2.41 -7.12 10.45
CA GLU A 8 -3.27 -8.19 9.94
C GLU A 8 -3.64 -7.96 8.47
N THR A 9 -2.66 -7.50 7.69
CA THR A 9 -2.90 -7.03 6.31
C THR A 9 -3.36 -8.15 5.39
N TRP A 10 -2.99 -9.40 5.70
CA TRP A 10 -3.31 -10.58 4.92
C TRP A 10 -3.46 -11.82 5.78
N GLU A 11 -3.89 -12.91 5.17
CA GLU A 11 -3.90 -14.25 5.75
C GLU A 11 -3.36 -15.27 4.75
N LEU A 12 -2.66 -16.29 5.24
CA LEU A 12 -2.15 -17.38 4.42
C LEU A 12 -3.28 -18.37 4.12
N VAL A 13 -3.52 -18.65 2.84
CA VAL A 13 -4.61 -19.51 2.36
C VAL A 13 -4.14 -20.43 1.26
N ASP A 14 -4.91 -21.47 0.98
CA ASP A 14 -4.66 -22.33 -0.17
C ASP A 14 -4.81 -21.54 -1.48
N ARG A 15 -4.00 -21.89 -2.48
CA ARG A 15 -4.01 -21.22 -3.77
C ARG A 15 -5.37 -21.41 -4.45
N PRO A 16 -6.10 -20.33 -4.81
CA PRO A 16 -7.36 -20.47 -5.50
C PRO A 16 -7.13 -21.03 -6.92
N SER A 17 -8.05 -21.88 -7.38
CA SER A 17 -8.03 -22.45 -8.74
C SER A 17 -8.74 -21.56 -9.76
N ASP A 18 -9.64 -20.70 -9.29
CA ASP A 18 -10.56 -19.88 -10.10
C ASP A 18 -10.16 -18.40 -10.16
N LYS A 19 -9.11 -17.99 -9.44
CA LYS A 19 -8.69 -16.59 -9.33
C LYS A 19 -7.21 -16.38 -9.63
N PRO A 20 -6.85 -15.26 -10.27
CA PRO A 20 -5.45 -14.93 -10.48
C PRO A 20 -4.76 -14.63 -9.15
N VAL A 21 -3.50 -15.04 -9.07
CA VAL A 21 -2.59 -14.67 -7.97
C VAL A 21 -1.59 -13.67 -8.52
N ILE A 22 -1.47 -12.53 -7.85
CA ILE A 22 -0.63 -11.43 -8.31
C ILE A 22 0.74 -11.50 -7.62
N GLY A 23 1.81 -11.48 -8.40
CA GLY A 23 3.14 -11.46 -7.82
C GLY A 23 3.43 -10.18 -7.04
N VAL A 24 4.29 -10.30 -6.03
CA VAL A 24 4.86 -9.18 -5.29
C VAL A 24 6.32 -8.97 -5.68
N LYS A 25 6.87 -7.80 -5.33
CA LYS A 25 8.31 -7.50 -5.45
C LYS A 25 8.76 -6.63 -4.29
N TRP A 26 10.04 -6.72 -3.95
CA TRP A 26 10.67 -5.79 -3.04
C TRP A 26 11.23 -4.58 -3.80
N GLU A 27 10.87 -3.38 -3.35
CA GLU A 27 11.50 -2.14 -3.78
C GLU A 27 12.45 -1.62 -2.70
N TYR A 28 13.72 -1.49 -3.07
CA TYR A 28 14.78 -1.02 -2.19
C TYR A 28 15.14 0.43 -2.52
N LYS A 29 15.33 1.25 -1.49
CA LYS A 29 15.80 2.62 -1.62
C LYS A 29 16.70 2.99 -0.46
N THR A 30 17.91 3.45 -0.75
CA THR A 30 18.77 4.08 0.25
C THR A 30 18.40 5.56 0.35
N LYS A 31 18.06 6.01 1.55
CA LYS A 31 17.90 7.42 1.87
C LYS A 31 19.23 7.96 2.36
N LEU A 32 19.64 9.08 1.80
CA LEU A 32 20.84 9.80 2.19
C LEU A 32 20.46 11.05 2.98
N ASN A 33 21.35 11.47 3.87
CA ASN A 33 21.31 12.79 4.50
C ASN A 33 21.82 13.86 3.52
N LEU A 34 21.70 15.13 3.90
CA LEU A 34 22.16 16.26 3.07
C LEU A 34 23.68 16.24 2.81
N ASP A 35 24.45 15.66 3.74
CA ASP A 35 25.90 15.48 3.65
C ASP A 35 26.31 14.24 2.82
N GLY A 36 25.34 13.50 2.26
CA GLY A 36 25.58 12.29 1.48
C GLY A 36 25.75 11.01 2.30
N SER A 37 25.75 11.08 3.64
CA SER A 37 25.81 9.90 4.50
C SER A 37 24.50 9.09 4.44
N ILE A 38 24.58 7.78 4.73
CA ILE A 38 23.39 6.92 4.72
C ILE A 38 22.49 7.25 5.91
N GLN A 39 21.29 7.75 5.62
CA GLN A 39 20.25 7.96 6.63
C GLN A 39 19.55 6.64 6.97
N LYS A 40 19.12 5.90 5.94
CA LYS A 40 18.31 4.68 6.12
C LYS A 40 18.24 3.84 4.85
N HIS A 41 18.38 2.52 4.98
CA HIS A 41 17.93 1.57 3.96
C HIS A 41 16.43 1.31 4.11
N LYS A 42 15.69 1.49 3.03
CA LYS A 42 14.24 1.28 2.99
C LYS A 42 13.93 0.13 2.04
N ALA A 43 13.18 -0.85 2.53
CA ALA A 43 12.55 -1.87 1.71
C ALA A 43 11.03 -1.68 1.77
N ARG A 44 10.34 -1.87 0.64
CA ARG A 44 8.88 -1.90 0.56
C ARG A 44 8.46 -3.13 -0.20
N LEU A 45 7.47 -3.84 0.33
CA LEU A 45 6.77 -4.86 -0.44
C LEU A 45 5.71 -4.18 -1.30
N VAL A 46 5.73 -4.45 -2.59
CA VAL A 46 4.85 -3.82 -3.58
C VAL A 46 4.20 -4.91 -4.43
N VAL A 47 2.89 -4.85 -4.58
CA VAL A 47 2.14 -5.70 -5.50
C VAL A 47 2.45 -5.29 -6.92
N LYS A 48 2.64 -6.25 -7.83
CA LYS A 48 2.82 -6.00 -9.26
C LYS A 48 1.50 -5.59 -9.90
N GLY A 49 0.94 -4.43 -9.52
CA GLY A 49 -0.39 -3.99 -9.94
C GLY A 49 -0.59 -3.81 -11.45
N TYR A 50 0.48 -3.76 -12.24
CA TYR A 50 0.37 -3.83 -13.70
C TYR A 50 -0.25 -5.15 -14.18
N ALA A 51 -0.13 -6.22 -13.40
CA ALA A 51 -0.73 -7.52 -13.69
C ALA A 51 -2.21 -7.62 -13.25
N GLN A 52 -2.76 -6.60 -12.58
CA GLN A 52 -4.17 -6.58 -12.20
C GLN A 52 -5.09 -6.30 -13.38
N GLN A 53 -6.17 -7.08 -13.47
CA GLN A 53 -7.19 -7.02 -14.52
C GLN A 53 -8.45 -6.27 -14.04
N PRO A 54 -8.92 -5.26 -14.80
CA PRO A 54 -10.19 -4.59 -14.51
C PRO A 54 -11.36 -5.58 -14.56
N GLY A 55 -12.32 -5.45 -13.64
CA GLY A 55 -13.48 -6.33 -13.52
C GLY A 55 -13.21 -7.68 -12.86
N ILE A 56 -11.93 -8.01 -12.57
CA ILE A 56 -11.52 -9.20 -11.83
C ILE A 56 -10.88 -8.77 -10.50
N ASP A 57 -9.76 -8.04 -10.57
CA ASP A 57 -8.97 -7.67 -9.39
C ASP A 57 -9.37 -6.30 -8.81
N PHE A 58 -10.00 -5.46 -9.63
CA PHE A 58 -10.49 -4.13 -9.26
C PHE A 58 -11.55 -3.64 -10.26
N ASN A 59 -12.47 -2.81 -9.79
CA ASN A 59 -13.50 -2.21 -10.65
C ASN A 59 -13.15 -0.78 -11.10
N GLU A 60 -12.45 -0.03 -10.26
CA GLU A 60 -12.17 1.40 -10.48
C GLU A 60 -10.76 1.75 -9.96
N THR A 61 -10.12 2.74 -10.59
CA THR A 61 -8.84 3.31 -10.13
C THR A 61 -9.06 4.70 -9.54
N PHE A 62 -8.38 5.00 -8.43
CA PHE A 62 -8.51 6.28 -7.75
C PHE A 62 -7.17 7.00 -7.69
N ALA A 63 -7.19 8.31 -7.92
CA ALA A 63 -6.06 9.19 -7.68
C ALA A 63 -6.42 10.13 -6.51
N PRO A 64 -5.81 9.98 -5.32
CA PRO A 64 -6.12 10.77 -4.14
C PRO A 64 -5.34 12.09 -4.19
N VAL A 65 -5.41 12.80 -5.31
CA VAL A 65 -4.65 14.04 -5.50
C VAL A 65 -5.56 15.21 -5.15
N ALA A 66 -5.35 15.77 -3.97
CA ALA A 66 -5.95 17.05 -3.61
C ALA A 66 -5.44 18.15 -4.55
N ARG A 67 -6.35 18.98 -5.05
CA ARG A 67 -5.98 20.11 -5.92
C ARG A 67 -5.28 21.19 -5.11
N LEU A 68 -4.16 21.69 -5.63
CA LEU A 68 -3.38 22.75 -4.96
C LEU A 68 -4.21 24.01 -4.72
N ASP A 69 -5.10 24.36 -5.65
CA ASP A 69 -5.95 25.55 -5.51
C ASP A 69 -6.89 25.42 -4.32
N THR A 70 -7.51 24.24 -4.13
CA THR A 70 -8.36 23.95 -2.96
C THR A 70 -7.56 24.06 -1.65
N ILE A 71 -6.34 23.49 -1.61
CA ILE A 71 -5.48 23.57 -0.44
C ILE A 71 -5.11 25.03 -0.14
N ARG A 72 -4.71 25.80 -1.14
CA ARG A 72 -4.36 27.22 -1.00
C ARG A 72 -5.54 28.05 -0.51
N THR A 73 -6.73 27.85 -1.06
CA THR A 73 -7.95 28.53 -0.62
C THR A 73 -8.25 28.22 0.85
N LEU A 74 -8.12 26.97 1.27
CA LEU A 74 -8.36 26.58 2.67
C LEU A 74 -7.34 27.20 3.63
N ILE A 75 -6.07 27.26 3.24
CA ILE A 75 -5.02 27.93 4.03
C ILE A 75 -5.27 29.44 4.11
N ALA A 76 -5.62 30.09 2.99
CA ALA A 76 -5.92 31.51 2.96
C ALA A 76 -7.12 31.86 3.86
N LEU A 77 -8.17 31.03 3.83
CA LEU A 77 -9.33 31.18 4.71
C LEU A 77 -8.96 31.02 6.19
N ALA A 78 -8.18 29.99 6.52
CA ALA A 78 -7.72 29.76 7.88
C ALA A 78 -6.89 30.95 8.40
N ALA A 79 -5.99 31.48 7.58
CA ALA A 79 -5.20 32.66 7.92
C ALA A 79 -6.08 33.90 8.15
N GLN A 80 -7.07 34.14 7.28
CA GLN A 80 -8.02 35.25 7.41
C GLN A 80 -8.85 35.15 8.70
N LYS A 81 -9.23 33.93 9.09
CA LYS A 81 -10.08 33.67 10.26
C LYS A 81 -9.28 33.44 11.55
N GLY A 82 -7.96 33.49 11.50
CA GLY A 82 -7.09 33.19 12.65
C GLY A 82 -7.20 31.74 13.14
N TRP A 83 -7.56 30.80 12.26
CA TRP A 83 -7.70 29.40 12.61
C TRP A 83 -6.34 28.71 12.70
N LYS A 84 -6.21 27.77 13.64
CA LYS A 84 -5.04 26.90 13.74
C LYS A 84 -5.16 25.76 12.73
N LEU A 85 -4.10 25.56 11.96
CA LEU A 85 -3.94 24.42 11.05
C LEU A 85 -3.00 23.40 11.66
N TYR A 86 -3.36 22.13 11.53
CA TYR A 86 -2.55 20.99 11.96
C TYR A 86 -2.33 20.06 10.78
N GLN A 87 -1.10 19.59 10.60
CA GLN A 87 -0.75 18.61 9.59
C GLN A 87 -0.58 17.24 10.26
N LEU A 88 -1.26 16.22 9.73
CA LEU A 88 -1.10 14.84 10.14
C LEU A 88 -0.52 14.03 8.98
N ASP A 89 0.63 13.41 9.21
CA ASP A 89 1.22 12.43 8.29
C ASP A 89 1.02 11.02 8.87
N VAL A 90 0.15 10.24 8.23
CA VAL A 90 -0.18 8.88 8.67
C VAL A 90 0.85 7.90 8.11
N LYS A 91 1.65 7.31 9.00
CA LYS A 91 2.60 6.27 8.62
C LYS A 91 1.85 5.04 8.10
N SER A 92 2.31 4.52 6.97
CA SER A 92 1.75 3.30 6.37
C SER A 92 0.25 3.38 6.09
N ALA A 93 -0.24 4.53 5.60
CA ALA A 93 -1.67 4.77 5.34
C ALA A 93 -2.37 3.60 4.61
N PHE A 94 -1.75 3.02 3.57
CA PHE A 94 -2.32 1.88 2.85
C PHE A 94 -2.59 0.64 3.73
N LEU A 95 -1.72 0.35 4.71
CA LEU A 95 -1.91 -0.80 5.61
C LEU A 95 -3.06 -0.60 6.61
N ASN A 96 -3.68 0.58 6.64
CA ASN A 96 -4.89 0.84 7.42
C ASN A 96 -6.15 0.76 6.56
N GLY A 97 -6.02 0.87 5.24
CA GLY A 97 -7.16 0.88 4.34
C GLY A 97 -7.72 -0.52 4.13
N VAL A 98 -9.00 -0.70 4.41
CA VAL A 98 -9.67 -2.01 4.29
C VAL A 98 -9.92 -2.29 2.81
N LEU A 99 -9.49 -3.45 2.34
CA LEU A 99 -9.71 -3.88 0.97
C LEU A 99 -11.07 -4.57 0.88
N LYS A 100 -11.97 -4.07 0.01
CA LYS A 100 -13.27 -4.69 -0.23
C LYS A 100 -13.20 -5.82 -1.25
N GLU A 101 -12.31 -5.66 -2.23
CA GLU A 101 -12.04 -6.66 -3.26
C GLU A 101 -11.25 -7.83 -2.69
N GLU A 102 -11.55 -9.03 -3.20
CA GLU A 102 -10.80 -10.22 -2.88
C GLU A 102 -9.58 -10.34 -3.80
N VAL A 103 -8.39 -10.13 -3.23
CA VAL A 103 -7.12 -10.11 -3.96
C VAL A 103 -6.14 -11.09 -3.33
N TYR A 104 -5.50 -11.91 -4.17
CA TYR A 104 -4.48 -12.87 -3.76
C TYR A 104 -3.12 -12.47 -4.30
N VAL A 105 -2.09 -12.65 -3.47
CA VAL A 105 -0.72 -12.36 -3.84
C VAL A 105 0.23 -13.50 -3.48
N ASP A 106 1.29 -13.64 -4.26
CA ASP A 106 2.36 -14.61 -3.97
C ASP A 106 3.04 -14.27 -2.64
N GLN A 107 3.59 -15.30 -1.99
CA GLN A 107 4.46 -15.10 -0.84
C GLN A 107 5.71 -14.30 -1.26
N PRO A 108 6.18 -13.33 -0.45
CA PRO A 108 7.38 -12.58 -0.79
C PRO A 108 8.61 -13.48 -0.81
N ASP A 109 9.47 -13.27 -1.80
CA ASP A 109 10.79 -13.91 -1.83
C ASP A 109 11.55 -13.63 -0.52
N GLY A 110 12.09 -14.70 0.06
CA GLY A 110 12.79 -14.68 1.35
C GLY A 110 11.89 -14.71 2.59
N PHE A 111 10.56 -14.76 2.43
CA PHE A 111 9.58 -14.83 3.52
C PHE A 111 8.49 -15.87 3.27
N MET A 112 8.81 -16.94 2.53
CA MET A 112 7.90 -18.07 2.35
C MET A 112 7.78 -18.87 3.64
N THR A 113 6.56 -19.36 3.91
CA THR A 113 6.27 -20.16 5.10
C THR A 113 6.71 -21.60 4.85
N THR A 114 7.60 -22.12 5.69
CA THR A 114 8.10 -23.50 5.59
C THR A 114 6.96 -24.52 5.60
N ASN A 115 7.00 -25.48 4.68
CA ASN A 115 5.98 -26.52 4.44
C ASN A 115 4.66 -26.02 3.82
N TYR A 116 4.59 -24.74 3.46
CA TYR A 116 3.41 -24.10 2.84
C TYR A 116 3.82 -23.19 1.68
N GLU A 117 4.87 -23.57 0.94
CA GLU A 117 5.45 -22.78 -0.14
C GLU A 117 4.48 -22.57 -1.32
N ASP A 118 3.51 -23.46 -1.47
CA ASP A 118 2.46 -23.41 -2.50
C ASP A 118 1.27 -22.50 -2.14
N LYS A 119 1.15 -22.13 -0.86
CA LYS A 119 0.11 -21.22 -0.36
C LYS A 119 0.35 -19.77 -0.80
N VAL A 120 -0.71 -18.98 -0.73
CA VAL A 120 -0.72 -17.58 -1.14
C VAL A 120 -1.31 -16.71 -0.03
N TYR A 121 -1.09 -15.40 -0.11
CA TYR A 121 -1.69 -14.45 0.82
C TYR A 121 -2.97 -13.85 0.26
N LYS A 122 -4.08 -13.97 0.98
CA LYS A 122 -5.30 -13.21 0.72
C LYS A 122 -5.24 -11.88 1.45
N LEU A 123 -5.38 -10.78 0.71
CA LEU A 123 -5.29 -9.44 1.28
C LEU A 123 -6.60 -9.04 1.98
N LYS A 124 -6.48 -8.57 3.22
CA LYS A 124 -7.55 -7.93 4.01
C LYS A 124 -7.46 -6.40 3.93
N LYS A 125 -6.25 -5.87 3.75
CA LYS A 125 -5.96 -4.44 3.67
C LYS A 125 -5.10 -4.11 2.46
N ALA A 126 -5.11 -2.84 2.07
CA ALA A 126 -4.41 -2.40 0.88
C ALA A 126 -2.88 -2.47 1.04
N LEU A 127 -2.22 -2.91 -0.05
CA LEU A 127 -0.78 -2.87 -0.20
C LEU A 127 -0.38 -1.83 -1.26
N TYR A 128 0.89 -1.40 -1.20
CA TYR A 128 1.47 -0.58 -2.25
C TYR A 128 1.38 -1.29 -3.60
N GLY A 129 1.09 -0.52 -4.65
CA GLY A 129 1.06 -1.02 -6.02
C GLY A 129 -0.29 -1.55 -6.48
N LEU A 130 -1.26 -1.78 -5.58
CA LEU A 130 -2.63 -2.07 -6.00
C LEU A 130 -3.27 -0.85 -6.68
N LYS A 131 -3.99 -1.08 -7.78
CA LYS A 131 -4.68 -0.02 -8.54
C LYS A 131 -5.80 0.66 -7.75
N GLN A 132 -6.42 -0.06 -6.81
CA GLN A 132 -7.51 0.43 -5.96
C GLN A 132 -7.06 0.86 -4.54
N ALA A 133 -5.80 0.62 -4.17
CA ALA A 133 -5.27 0.97 -2.84
C ALA A 133 -5.53 2.43 -2.42
N PRO A 134 -5.49 3.43 -3.33
CA PRO A 134 -5.72 4.82 -2.93
C PRO A 134 -7.13 5.17 -2.44
N ARG A 135 -8.11 4.28 -2.63
CA ARG A 135 -9.47 4.43 -2.08
C ARG A 135 -9.59 3.93 -0.65
N ALA A 136 -8.76 2.95 -0.28
CA ALA A 136 -8.93 2.13 0.91
C ALA A 136 -8.68 2.92 2.21
#